data_AF-A0A9R1WF79-F1
#
_entry.id   AF-A0A9R1WF79-F1
#
_cell.length_a   1.000
_cell.length_b   1.000
_cell.length_c   1.000
_cell.angle_alpha   90.00
_cell.angle_beta   90.00
_cell.angle_gamma   90.00
#
_symmetry.space_group_name_H-M   'P 1'
#
loop_
_entity.id
_entity.type
_entity.pdbx_description
1 polymer ?
#
loop_
_entity_poly.entity_id
_entity_poly.type
_entity_poly.pdbx_seq_one_letter_code
_entity_poly.pdbx_strand_id
1 'polypeptide(L)'
;MTSQTRTPDVDFKRRRKARWWSYIIGGVIFQIFIILVLLYIILRVRTIKLRLHSAKLQNLKTSNESSFTMFLHTQVTIKNSNFGHYKFDNSTIVLAYRGTHVGEVGFGNGYVKARSVKKIDMVVAVAVAVGLKTWSDHGGPGKITLAAKAQVTGKVHILKVIRRRKLAEMNCTMDVDIKTQAIDNLHCWLNMSSCHVILFVSTIIYIYSHSYPIIPSSDNIISLSPNITSTTNKKKKKMVPTNPYGHVNEDLSTVAIDARRKRRRRCLMSVAIVAGFVAALIILFSVTAGRFRTPKFRVRSATFLTFNVTNSTANPSFQIEMNTEFGIKNTNFRRFWYRSTTVDFYYREQKVGDGFVWNERVKVRDTRKFTVPVSLSSMNVTSSSELRSDLNAGVLPLRSRSRLTGKFKILVVFRKYKHVNMDCSMDLVIATRELRNISCR
;
A
#
# COMPACT_ATOMS: atom_id res chain seq x y z
N MET A 1 -76.82 5.98 -11.12
CA MET A 1 -75.54 6.69 -10.96
C MET A 1 -75.19 6.75 -9.48
N THR A 2 -74.30 5.87 -9.00
CA THR A 2 -73.82 5.85 -7.62
C THR A 2 -72.40 6.43 -7.58
N SER A 3 -72.27 7.64 -7.02
CA SER A 3 -70.99 8.28 -6.73
C SER A 3 -70.40 7.69 -5.44
N GLN A 4 -69.24 7.05 -5.52
CA GLN A 4 -68.50 6.53 -4.37
C GLN A 4 -67.75 7.65 -3.64
N THR A 5 -68.24 8.02 -2.45
CA THR A 5 -67.53 8.88 -1.49
C THR A 5 -66.47 8.06 -0.75
N ARG A 6 -65.18 8.25 -1.06
CA ARG A 6 -64.06 7.65 -0.30
C ARG A 6 -63.96 8.28 1.10
N THR A 7 -63.90 7.44 2.14
CA THR A 7 -63.82 7.86 3.55
C THR A 7 -62.39 8.30 3.96
N PRO A 8 -62.23 9.36 4.77
CA PRO A 8 -60.94 9.98 5.09
C PRO A 8 -60.01 9.17 6.02
N ASP A 9 -60.50 8.17 6.75
CA ASP A 9 -59.71 7.35 7.69
C ASP A 9 -58.75 6.37 6.99
N VAL A 10 -59.14 5.85 5.82
CA VAL A 10 -58.32 4.93 5.00
C VAL A 10 -57.08 5.65 4.45
N ASP A 11 -57.20 6.94 4.15
CA ASP A 11 -56.11 7.75 3.62
C ASP A 11 -55.07 8.12 4.68
N PHE A 12 -55.45 8.28 5.96
CA PHE A 12 -54.49 8.56 7.04
C PHE A 12 -53.60 7.36 7.39
N LYS A 13 -54.14 6.14 7.39
CA LYS A 13 -53.37 4.90 7.60
C LYS A 13 -52.38 4.64 6.45
N ARG A 14 -52.79 4.94 5.21
CA ARG A 14 -51.96 4.84 3.99
C ARG A 14 -50.80 5.85 3.99
N ARG A 15 -51.04 7.10 4.42
CA ARG A 15 -50.01 8.15 4.54
C ARG A 15 -48.95 7.85 5.60
N ARG A 16 -49.28 7.12 6.68
CA ARG A 16 -48.32 6.71 7.73
C ARG A 16 -47.38 5.60 7.27
N LYS A 17 -47.86 4.62 6.50
CA LYS A 17 -47.02 3.57 5.89
C LYS A 17 -46.12 4.15 4.80
N ALA A 18 -46.62 5.03 3.94
CA ALA A 18 -45.82 5.65 2.86
C ALA A 18 -44.55 6.37 3.34
N ARG A 19 -44.61 7.03 4.52
CA ARG A 19 -43.45 7.73 5.11
C ARG A 19 -42.37 6.79 5.66
N TRP A 20 -42.71 5.56 6.03
CA TRP A 20 -41.72 4.56 6.43
C TRP A 20 -40.98 4.00 5.21
N TRP A 21 -41.73 3.71 4.16
CA TRP A 21 -41.17 3.26 2.89
C TRP A 21 -40.23 4.31 2.30
N SER A 22 -40.53 5.61 2.40
CA SER A 22 -39.61 6.65 1.89
C SER A 22 -38.25 6.68 2.59
N TYR A 23 -38.16 6.41 3.90
CA TYR A 23 -36.88 6.36 4.61
C TYR A 23 -36.08 5.09 4.31
N ILE A 24 -36.78 3.95 4.20
CA ILE A 24 -36.15 2.69 3.79
C ILE A 24 -35.61 2.81 2.36
N ILE A 25 -36.43 3.35 1.45
CA ILE A 25 -36.04 3.62 0.06
C ILE A 25 -34.86 4.60 0.03
N GLY A 26 -34.90 5.69 0.79
CA GLY A 26 -33.78 6.64 0.87
C GLY A 26 -32.48 6.02 1.39
N GLY A 27 -32.57 5.17 2.42
CA GLY A 27 -31.41 4.44 2.95
C GLY A 27 -30.82 3.45 1.94
N VAL A 28 -31.68 2.72 1.21
CA VAL A 28 -31.25 1.81 0.13
C VAL A 28 -30.58 2.60 -1.00
N ILE A 29 -31.16 3.73 -1.42
CA ILE A 29 -30.57 4.61 -2.44
C ILE A 29 -29.18 5.10 -2.00
N PHE A 30 -29.03 5.51 -0.74
CA PHE A 30 -27.75 5.97 -0.21
C PHE A 30 -26.70 4.85 -0.15
N GLN A 31 -27.09 3.63 0.23
CA GLN A 31 -26.20 2.46 0.19
C GLN A 31 -25.76 2.11 -1.23
N ILE A 32 -26.70 2.11 -2.19
CA ILE A 32 -26.40 1.92 -3.61
C ILE A 32 -25.41 3.00 -4.07
N PHE A 33 -25.63 4.26 -3.69
CA PHE A 33 -24.72 5.36 -4.01
C PHE A 33 -23.29 5.13 -3.46
N ILE A 34 -23.13 4.74 -2.19
CA ILE A 34 -21.81 4.44 -1.62
C ILE A 34 -21.13 3.30 -2.38
N ILE A 35 -21.86 2.22 -2.68
CA ILE A 35 -21.33 1.08 -3.43
C ILE A 35 -20.88 1.53 -4.82
N LEU A 36 -21.67 2.35 -5.52
CA LEU A 36 -21.31 2.90 -6.83
C LEU A 36 -20.05 3.77 -6.77
N VAL A 37 -19.90 4.63 -5.75
CA VAL A 37 -18.70 5.45 -5.55
C VAL A 37 -17.47 4.57 -5.29
N LEU A 38 -17.60 3.55 -4.43
CA LEU A 38 -16.51 2.63 -4.12
C LEU A 38 -16.09 1.81 -5.36
N LEU A 39 -17.07 1.31 -6.12
CA LEU A 39 -16.82 0.65 -7.40
C LEU A 39 -16.12 1.60 -8.37
N TYR A 40 -16.59 2.85 -8.52
CA TYR A 40 -15.93 3.84 -9.37
C TYR A 40 -14.46 4.05 -8.98
N ILE A 41 -14.16 4.20 -7.69
CA ILE A 41 -12.77 4.39 -7.21
C ILE A 41 -11.89 3.17 -7.49
N ILE A 42 -12.39 1.95 -7.27
CA ILE A 42 -11.64 0.71 -7.46
C ILE A 42 -11.43 0.40 -8.94
N LEU A 43 -12.46 0.64 -9.75
CA LEU A 43 -12.47 0.36 -11.19
C LEU A 43 -11.70 1.42 -12.00
N ARG A 44 -11.48 2.63 -11.44
CA ARG A 44 -10.71 3.69 -12.10
C ARG A 44 -9.24 3.28 -12.29
N VAL A 45 -8.87 3.03 -13.55
CA VAL A 45 -7.49 2.65 -13.93
C VAL A 45 -6.62 3.89 -14.13
N ARG A 46 -5.75 4.15 -13.15
CA ARG A 46 -4.67 5.14 -13.18
C ARG A 46 -3.53 4.73 -14.12
N THR A 47 -2.73 5.70 -14.54
CA THR A 47 -1.53 5.49 -15.35
C THR A 47 -0.47 4.67 -14.58
N ILE A 48 0.26 3.82 -15.31
CA ILE A 48 1.42 3.09 -14.79
C ILE A 48 2.62 4.03 -14.90
N LYS A 49 3.48 4.06 -13.88
CA LYS A 49 4.65 4.95 -13.87
C LYS A 49 5.92 4.13 -14.06
N LEU A 50 6.67 4.43 -15.11
CA LEU A 50 8.00 3.86 -15.37
C LEU A 50 9.06 4.89 -14.95
N ARG A 51 10.09 4.46 -14.23
CA ARG A 51 11.16 5.35 -13.76
C ARG A 51 12.51 4.64 -13.76
N LEU A 52 13.54 5.34 -14.22
CA LEU A 52 14.92 4.98 -13.99
C LEU A 52 15.27 5.30 -12.52
N HIS A 53 15.67 4.30 -11.74
CA HIS A 53 15.97 4.45 -10.31
C HIS A 53 17.44 4.68 -10.07
N SER A 54 18.31 3.99 -10.80
CA SER A 54 19.76 4.18 -10.74
C SER A 54 20.39 3.72 -12.05
N ALA A 55 21.50 4.34 -12.41
CA ALA A 55 22.39 3.92 -13.47
C ALA A 55 23.82 3.94 -12.92
N LYS A 56 24.63 2.95 -13.27
CA LYS A 56 26.05 2.87 -12.94
C LYS A 56 26.83 2.52 -14.21
N LEU A 57 27.93 3.22 -14.40
CA LEU A 57 28.86 2.99 -15.49
C LEU A 57 29.86 1.90 -15.12
N GLN A 58 30.22 1.04 -16.08
CA GLN A 58 31.31 0.08 -15.93
C GLN A 58 32.07 -0.09 -17.26
N ASN A 59 33.39 -0.27 -17.18
CA ASN A 59 34.27 -0.61 -18.29
C ASN A 59 34.17 0.35 -19.48
N LEU A 60 34.24 1.67 -19.23
CA LEU A 60 34.36 2.65 -20.29
C LEU A 60 35.74 2.50 -20.96
N LYS A 61 35.73 2.10 -22.23
CA LYS A 61 36.93 2.11 -23.09
C LYS A 61 36.75 3.17 -24.16
N THR A 62 37.74 4.02 -24.33
CA THR A 62 37.78 5.04 -25.38
C THR A 62 38.94 4.72 -26.32
N SER A 63 38.66 4.59 -27.62
CA SER A 63 39.68 4.39 -28.66
C SER A 63 39.65 5.56 -29.65
N ASN A 64 40.82 6.18 -29.86
CA ASN A 64 41.07 7.25 -30.83
C ASN A 64 40.06 8.42 -30.80
N GLU A 65 39.83 9.01 -29.62
CA GLU A 65 39.05 10.26 -29.39
C GLU A 65 37.60 10.31 -29.98
N SER A 66 37.13 9.24 -30.61
CA SER A 66 35.92 9.27 -31.46
C SER A 66 35.06 8.01 -31.35
N SER A 67 35.50 7.01 -30.58
CA SER A 67 34.71 5.80 -30.30
C SER A 67 34.79 5.45 -28.81
N PHE A 68 33.69 4.95 -28.28
CA PHE A 68 33.66 4.42 -26.92
C PHE A 68 32.74 3.21 -26.82
N THR A 69 33.12 2.31 -25.93
CA THR A 69 32.29 1.18 -25.51
C THR A 69 32.12 1.21 -24.00
N MET A 70 30.90 1.02 -23.51
CA MET A 70 30.63 0.98 -22.08
C MET A 70 29.52 -0.02 -21.75
N PHE A 71 29.51 -0.50 -20.51
CA PHE A 71 28.38 -1.23 -19.94
C PHE A 71 27.66 -0.36 -18.92
N LEU A 72 26.34 -0.24 -19.10
CA LEU A 72 25.49 0.54 -18.24
C LEU A 72 24.60 -0.37 -17.39
N HIS A 73 24.91 -0.46 -16.10
CA HIS A 73 24.10 -1.18 -15.13
C HIS A 73 22.96 -0.28 -14.68
N THR A 74 21.74 -0.57 -15.12
CA THR A 74 20.55 0.23 -14.84
C THR A 74 19.55 -0.53 -13.98
N GLN A 75 18.88 0.18 -13.08
CA GLN A 75 17.72 -0.32 -12.36
C GLN A 75 16.50 0.48 -12.77
N VAL A 76 15.53 -0.18 -13.40
CA VAL A 76 14.26 0.43 -13.81
C VAL A 76 13.16 -0.03 -12.88
N THR A 77 12.21 0.88 -12.62
CA THR A 77 11.10 0.65 -11.71
C THR A 77 9.76 0.87 -12.38
N ILE A 78 8.91 -0.16 -12.32
CA ILE A 78 7.54 -0.12 -12.80
C ILE A 78 6.64 0.00 -11.57
N LYS A 79 6.03 1.18 -11.39
CA LYS A 79 5.07 1.44 -10.31
C LYS A 79 3.64 1.29 -10.82
N ASN A 80 2.96 0.28 -10.30
CA ASN A 80 1.53 0.07 -10.49
C ASN A 80 0.75 0.72 -9.34
N SER A 81 0.01 1.78 -9.64
CA SER A 81 -0.86 2.46 -8.64
C SER A 81 -2.30 1.93 -8.63
N ASN A 82 -2.62 0.97 -9.48
CA ASN A 82 -3.97 0.41 -9.64
C ASN A 82 -4.26 -0.70 -8.60
N PHE A 83 -5.54 -0.97 -8.38
CA PHE A 83 -6.01 -2.07 -7.53
C PHE A 83 -5.94 -3.44 -8.21
N GLY A 84 -5.73 -3.48 -9.53
CA GLY A 84 -5.46 -4.67 -10.31
C GLY A 84 -3.97 -4.94 -10.48
N HIS A 85 -3.59 -6.17 -10.77
CA HIS A 85 -2.21 -6.47 -11.19
C HIS A 85 -2.00 -6.00 -12.64
N TYR A 86 -0.80 -5.53 -12.94
CA TYR A 86 -0.40 -5.12 -14.28
C TYR A 86 0.47 -6.21 -14.88
N LYS A 87 0.00 -6.87 -15.94
CA LYS A 87 0.78 -7.82 -16.73
C LYS A 87 1.36 -7.05 -17.92
N PHE A 88 2.67 -6.97 -18.00
CA PHE A 88 3.38 -6.28 -19.08
C PHE A 88 4.00 -7.29 -20.04
N ASP A 89 4.03 -6.89 -21.30
CA ASP A 89 4.56 -7.69 -22.41
C ASP A 89 6.08 -7.48 -22.52
N ASN A 90 6.75 -8.23 -23.41
CA ASN A 90 8.17 -8.00 -23.68
C ASN A 90 8.38 -6.53 -24.09
N SER A 91 9.37 -5.88 -23.48
CA SER A 91 9.61 -4.45 -23.67
C SER A 91 11.09 -4.21 -23.84
N THR A 92 11.45 -3.20 -24.62
CA THR A 92 12.84 -2.81 -24.88
C THR A 92 13.10 -1.42 -24.31
N ILE A 93 14.31 -1.24 -23.82
CA ILE A 93 14.87 0.06 -23.45
C ILE A 93 15.89 0.40 -24.51
N VAL A 94 15.76 1.58 -25.07
CA VAL A 94 16.64 2.10 -26.12
C VAL A 94 17.46 3.26 -25.55
N LEU A 95 18.77 3.17 -25.74
CA LEU A 95 19.72 4.25 -25.49
C LEU A 95 20.09 4.90 -26.82
N ALA A 96 20.02 6.22 -26.85
CA ALA A 96 20.37 7.04 -28.00
C ALA A 96 21.42 8.09 -27.63
N TYR A 97 22.36 8.35 -28.54
CA TYR A 97 23.33 9.44 -28.47
C TYR A 97 23.11 10.36 -29.66
N ARG A 98 22.87 11.66 -29.42
CA ARG A 98 22.52 12.66 -30.45
C ARG A 98 21.39 12.20 -31.41
N GLY A 99 20.43 11.43 -30.89
CA GLY A 99 19.32 10.88 -31.68
C GLY A 99 19.62 9.57 -32.42
N THR A 100 20.88 9.14 -32.47
CA THR A 100 21.29 7.85 -33.05
C THR A 100 21.18 6.74 -32.02
N HIS A 101 20.67 5.58 -32.43
CA HIS A 101 20.58 4.38 -31.59
C HIS A 101 21.98 3.82 -31.27
N VAL A 102 22.35 3.72 -29.98
CA VAL A 102 23.70 3.30 -29.54
C VAL A 102 23.71 2.08 -28.63
N GLY A 103 22.53 1.61 -28.20
CA GLY A 103 22.39 0.39 -27.42
C GLY A 103 20.94 0.10 -27.06
N GLU A 104 20.61 -1.17 -26.92
CA GLU A 104 19.29 -1.61 -26.48
C GLU A 104 19.39 -2.76 -25.48
N VAL A 105 18.40 -2.84 -24.59
CA VAL A 105 18.21 -4.01 -23.73
C VAL A 105 16.74 -4.40 -23.69
N GLY A 106 16.46 -5.66 -24.01
CA GLY A 106 15.14 -6.25 -23.84
C GLY A 106 14.94 -6.80 -22.43
N PHE A 107 13.73 -6.67 -21.91
CA PHE A 107 13.31 -7.44 -20.75
C PHE A 107 12.00 -8.17 -21.03
N GLY A 108 11.95 -9.42 -20.57
CA GLY A 108 10.85 -10.33 -20.82
C GLY A 108 9.52 -9.87 -20.22
N ASN A 109 8.46 -10.60 -20.56
CA ASN A 109 7.14 -10.39 -20.00
C ASN A 109 7.13 -10.58 -18.47
N GLY A 110 6.15 -9.97 -17.80
CA GLY A 110 6.07 -10.09 -16.35
C GLY A 110 4.81 -9.49 -15.75
N TYR A 111 4.76 -9.49 -14.43
CA TYR A 111 3.64 -8.90 -13.69
C TYR A 111 4.11 -8.02 -12.54
N VAL A 112 3.36 -6.94 -12.29
CA VAL A 112 3.47 -6.05 -11.14
C VAL A 112 2.18 -6.13 -10.35
N LYS A 113 2.28 -6.46 -9.07
CA LYS A 113 1.11 -6.60 -8.18
C LYS A 113 0.37 -5.26 -8.04
N ALA A 114 -0.90 -5.34 -7.63
CA ALA A 114 -1.70 -4.18 -7.30
C ALA A 114 -0.99 -3.29 -6.26
N ARG A 115 -1.02 -1.96 -6.48
CA ARG A 115 -0.41 -0.95 -5.61
C ARG A 115 1.04 -1.26 -5.20
N SER A 116 1.85 -1.75 -6.15
CA SER A 116 3.22 -2.20 -5.90
C SER A 116 4.20 -1.59 -6.91
N VAL A 117 5.49 -1.74 -6.61
CA VAL A 117 6.60 -1.32 -7.47
C VAL A 117 7.46 -2.55 -7.74
N LYS A 118 7.74 -2.84 -9.00
CA LYS A 118 8.70 -3.87 -9.42
C LYS A 118 9.98 -3.19 -9.85
N LYS A 119 11.12 -3.68 -9.34
CA LYS A 119 12.46 -3.26 -9.75
C LYS A 119 13.01 -4.31 -10.72
N ILE A 120 13.69 -3.87 -11.76
CA ILE A 120 14.32 -4.73 -12.76
C ILE A 120 15.72 -4.17 -13.02
N ASP A 121 16.73 -5.00 -12.77
CA ASP A 121 18.13 -4.68 -13.02
C ASP A 121 18.51 -5.20 -14.41
N MET A 122 19.20 -4.37 -15.19
CA MET A 122 19.57 -4.66 -16.57
C MET A 122 20.97 -4.11 -16.85
N VAL A 123 21.67 -4.75 -17.77
CA VAL A 123 22.96 -4.29 -18.28
C VAL A 123 22.78 -3.95 -19.75
N VAL A 124 23.09 -2.72 -20.12
CA VAL A 124 23.03 -2.27 -21.52
C VAL A 124 24.44 -2.13 -22.05
N ALA A 125 24.76 -2.84 -23.12
CA ALA A 125 25.98 -2.60 -23.87
C ALA A 125 25.76 -1.38 -24.78
N VAL A 126 26.64 -0.39 -24.66
CA VAL A 126 26.62 0.82 -25.51
C VAL A 126 27.90 0.82 -26.33
N ALA A 127 27.75 0.91 -27.65
CA ALA A 127 28.86 0.98 -28.57
C ALA A 127 28.61 2.11 -29.57
N VAL A 128 29.59 3.01 -29.69
CA VAL A 128 29.60 4.06 -30.71
C VAL A 128 30.85 3.89 -31.54
N ALA A 129 30.66 3.47 -32.79
CA ALA A 129 31.68 3.48 -33.82
C ALA A 129 31.36 4.64 -34.78
N VAL A 130 32.37 5.44 -35.12
CA VAL A 130 32.36 6.50 -36.16
C VAL A 130 32.04 7.94 -35.69
N GLY A 131 33.09 8.78 -35.72
CA GLY A 131 33.08 10.03 -36.51
C GLY A 131 32.45 11.30 -35.94
N LEU A 132 32.10 11.39 -34.66
CA LEU A 132 31.60 12.67 -34.10
C LEU A 132 32.76 13.56 -33.64
N LYS A 133 33.46 14.16 -34.61
CA LYS A 133 34.39 15.27 -34.40
C LYS A 133 33.62 16.49 -33.88
N THR A 134 33.37 16.55 -32.57
CA THR A 134 33.14 17.75 -31.73
C THR A 134 32.62 17.31 -30.37
N TRP A 135 33.51 17.17 -29.38
CA TRP A 135 33.18 17.07 -27.96
C TRP A 135 32.78 18.45 -27.40
N SER A 136 31.68 19.01 -27.89
CA SER A 136 31.06 20.27 -27.46
C SER A 136 29.66 20.29 -28.10
N ASP A 137 28.51 20.56 -27.50
CA ASP A 137 28.04 20.92 -26.15
C ASP A 137 26.75 20.10 -25.89
N HIS A 138 26.38 19.72 -24.66
CA HIS A 138 25.60 20.51 -23.69
C HIS A 138 26.07 20.29 -22.22
N GLY A 139 27.19 19.61 -22.02
CA GLY A 139 27.69 19.20 -20.69
C GLY A 139 29.10 19.70 -20.33
N GLY A 140 29.75 20.45 -21.21
CA GLY A 140 31.15 20.88 -21.07
C GLY A 140 32.17 19.85 -21.62
N PRO A 141 33.46 20.21 -21.66
CA PRO A 141 34.52 19.33 -22.18
C PRO A 141 34.63 18.05 -21.34
N GLY A 142 34.54 16.88 -22.01
CA GLY A 142 34.71 15.57 -21.37
C GLY A 142 33.44 14.88 -20.87
N LYS A 143 32.24 15.38 -21.21
CA LYS A 143 30.94 14.73 -20.89
C LYS A 143 30.17 14.26 -22.12
N ILE A 144 29.50 13.10 -22.01
CA ILE A 144 28.69 12.47 -23.06
C ILE A 144 27.22 12.41 -22.61
N THR A 145 26.34 13.16 -23.25
CA THR A 145 24.90 13.13 -22.95
C THR A 145 24.19 11.99 -23.68
N LEU A 146 23.63 11.05 -22.92
CA LEU A 146 22.82 9.93 -23.42
C LEU A 146 21.34 10.17 -23.14
N ALA A 147 20.49 9.82 -24.10
CA ALA A 147 19.03 9.82 -23.94
C ALA A 147 18.51 8.37 -23.83
N ALA A 148 17.81 8.07 -22.76
CA ALA A 148 17.18 6.77 -22.51
C ALA A 148 15.67 6.86 -22.72
N LYS A 149 15.16 6.10 -23.69
CA LYS A 149 13.73 5.97 -23.97
C LYS A 149 13.28 4.53 -23.70
N ALA A 150 12.16 4.38 -23.00
CA ALA A 150 11.55 3.06 -22.81
C ALA A 150 10.04 3.16 -22.87
N GLN A 151 9.43 2.15 -23.48
CA GLN A 151 7.98 1.99 -23.56
C GLN A 151 7.60 0.60 -23.09
N VAL A 152 6.68 0.54 -22.12
CA VAL A 152 6.22 -0.71 -21.52
C VAL A 152 4.71 -0.80 -21.65
N THR A 153 4.27 -1.70 -22.52
CA THR A 153 2.85 -1.96 -22.75
C THR A 153 2.37 -3.14 -21.90
N GLY A 154 1.08 -3.15 -21.58
CA GLY A 154 0.49 -4.23 -20.79
C GLY A 154 -0.97 -4.03 -20.45
N LYS A 155 -1.53 -4.99 -19.72
CA LYS A 155 -2.93 -4.99 -19.26
C LYS A 155 -3.02 -4.92 -17.75
N VAL A 156 -3.84 -4.00 -17.23
CA VAL A 156 -4.25 -3.99 -15.83
C VAL A 156 -5.50 -4.85 -15.68
N HIS A 157 -5.41 -5.90 -14.86
CA HIS A 157 -6.50 -6.83 -14.55
C HIS A 157 -7.13 -6.47 -13.20
N ILE A 158 -8.36 -5.96 -13.21
CA ILE A 158 -9.13 -5.61 -12.01
C ILE A 158 -10.25 -6.64 -11.81
N LEU A 159 -10.31 -7.22 -10.61
CA LEU A 159 -11.36 -8.15 -10.18
C LEU A 159 -11.64 -9.31 -11.16
N LYS A 160 -10.62 -9.75 -11.92
CA LYS A 160 -10.70 -10.78 -12.99
C LYS A 160 -11.62 -10.45 -14.19
N VAL A 161 -12.54 -9.51 -14.05
CA VAL A 161 -13.53 -9.12 -15.08
C VAL A 161 -12.98 -8.04 -16.02
N ILE A 162 -12.36 -6.99 -15.48
CA ILE A 162 -11.97 -5.82 -16.30
C ILE A 162 -10.49 -5.90 -16.68
N ARG A 163 -10.21 -5.78 -17.97
CA ARG A 163 -8.86 -5.72 -18.54
C ARG A 163 -8.71 -4.42 -19.32
N ARG A 164 -7.80 -3.54 -18.90
CA ARG A 164 -7.51 -2.29 -19.61
C ARG A 164 -6.05 -2.22 -20.01
N ARG A 165 -5.79 -1.96 -21.28
CA ARG A 165 -4.43 -1.70 -21.76
C ARG A 165 -3.91 -0.39 -21.19
N LYS A 166 -2.64 -0.39 -20.80
CA LYS A 166 -1.92 0.80 -20.36
C LYS A 166 -0.52 0.77 -20.96
N LEU A 167 -0.02 1.97 -21.21
CA LEU A 167 1.34 2.24 -21.63
C LEU A 167 2.04 2.97 -20.49
N ALA A 168 3.27 2.60 -20.21
CA ALA A 168 4.16 3.31 -19.32
C ALA A 168 5.39 3.72 -20.11
N GLU A 169 5.63 5.02 -20.17
CA GLU A 169 6.76 5.59 -20.90
C GLU A 169 7.78 6.17 -19.93
N MET A 170 9.04 6.17 -20.36
CA MET A 170 10.15 6.80 -19.67
C MET A 170 10.99 7.52 -20.72
N ASN A 171 11.34 8.77 -20.41
CA ASN A 171 12.25 9.57 -21.21
C ASN A 171 13.22 10.27 -20.24
N CYS A 172 14.48 9.87 -20.28
CA CYS A 172 15.51 10.39 -19.38
C CYS A 172 16.74 10.82 -20.17
N THR A 173 17.44 11.82 -19.66
CA THR A 173 18.75 12.28 -20.13
C THR A 173 19.75 12.10 -18.99
N MET A 174 20.97 11.69 -19.32
CA MET A 174 22.05 11.53 -18.36
C MET A 174 23.38 11.91 -18.99
N ASP A 175 24.25 12.54 -18.23
CA ASP A 175 25.59 12.91 -18.68
C ASP A 175 26.60 11.92 -18.11
N VAL A 176 27.41 11.33 -18.98
CA VAL A 176 28.50 10.44 -18.59
C VAL A 176 29.79 11.24 -18.60
N ASP A 177 30.42 11.40 -17.45
CA ASP A 177 31.72 12.05 -17.34
C ASP A 177 32.83 11.01 -17.61
N ILE A 178 33.61 11.26 -18.67
CA ILE A 178 34.64 10.34 -19.13
C ILE A 178 35.82 10.28 -18.15
N LYS A 179 36.14 11.40 -17.48
CA LYS A 179 37.29 11.50 -16.58
C LYS A 179 37.02 10.83 -15.24
N THR A 180 35.84 11.06 -14.68
CA THR A 180 35.46 10.51 -13.37
C THR A 180 34.79 9.13 -13.48
N GLN A 181 34.46 8.70 -14.70
CA GLN A 181 33.68 7.48 -14.97
C GLN A 181 32.36 7.44 -14.19
N ALA A 182 31.74 8.61 -13.99
CA ALA A 182 30.51 8.77 -13.24
C ALA A 182 29.36 9.23 -14.14
N ILE A 183 28.13 9.12 -13.61
CA ILE A 183 26.92 9.63 -14.25
C ILE A 183 26.45 10.84 -13.47
N ASP A 184 26.36 11.97 -14.17
CA ASP A 184 25.86 13.24 -13.68
C ASP A 184 24.53 13.59 -14.35
N ASN A 185 23.83 14.61 -13.82
CA ASN A 185 22.68 15.26 -14.45
C ASN A 185 21.58 14.30 -14.94
N LEU A 186 21.33 13.22 -14.18
CA LEU A 186 20.25 12.28 -14.50
C LEU A 186 18.88 12.97 -14.31
N HIS A 187 18.26 13.33 -15.41
CA HIS A 187 16.94 13.97 -15.43
C HIS A 187 15.93 13.11 -16.19
N CYS A 188 14.73 12.94 -15.65
CA CYS A 188 13.67 12.17 -16.29
C CYS A 188 12.40 13.01 -16.40
N TRP A 189 11.94 13.21 -17.63
CA TRP A 189 10.73 13.96 -17.92
C TRP A 189 9.51 13.09 -17.64
N LEU A 190 8.55 13.62 -16.87
CA LEU A 190 7.26 13.00 -16.70
C LEU A 190 6.33 13.49 -17.81
N ASN A 191 5.96 12.61 -18.75
CA ASN A 191 4.83 12.88 -19.64
C ASN A 191 3.55 12.92 -18.79
N MET A 192 3.10 14.13 -18.48
CA MET A 192 1.93 14.37 -17.63
C MET A 192 0.64 14.28 -18.45
N SER A 193 0.39 13.12 -19.04
CA SER A 193 -0.90 12.87 -19.70
C SER A 193 -1.93 12.49 -18.65
N SER A 194 -2.96 13.34 -18.50
CA SER A 194 -4.20 13.18 -17.69
C SER A 194 -4.19 13.87 -16.32
N CYS A 195 -4.18 15.21 -16.32
CA CYS A 195 -4.74 16.02 -15.25
C CYS A 195 -6.21 16.30 -15.56
N HIS A 196 -7.14 15.54 -14.98
CA HIS A 196 -8.53 15.96 -14.76
C HIS A 196 -9.07 15.13 -13.59
N VAL A 197 -10.07 15.69 -12.90
CA VAL A 197 -10.66 15.22 -11.63
C VAL A 197 -9.98 15.80 -10.38
N ILE A 198 -9.97 17.13 -10.27
CA ILE A 198 -10.10 17.82 -8.98
C ILE A 198 -11.47 18.54 -8.86
N LEU A 199 -12.25 18.65 -9.94
CA LEU A 199 -13.53 19.40 -9.93
C LEU A 199 -14.76 18.64 -9.38
N PHE A 200 -14.70 17.31 -9.21
CA PHE A 200 -15.89 16.53 -8.80
C PHE A 200 -16.17 16.54 -7.29
N VAL A 201 -15.17 16.78 -6.45
CA VAL A 201 -15.36 16.76 -4.98
C VAL A 201 -15.99 18.07 -4.50
N SER A 202 -15.64 19.20 -5.14
CA SER A 202 -16.21 20.51 -4.82
C SER A 202 -17.67 20.66 -5.26
N THR A 203 -18.07 20.03 -6.39
CA THR A 203 -19.47 20.02 -6.83
C THR A 203 -20.36 19.16 -5.93
N ILE A 204 -19.84 18.09 -5.32
CA ILE A 204 -20.62 17.25 -4.41
C ILE A 204 -20.85 17.93 -3.05
N ILE A 205 -19.88 18.70 -2.53
CA ILE A 205 -20.11 19.55 -1.33
C ILE A 205 -21.17 20.61 -1.65
N TYR A 206 -21.11 21.22 -2.84
CA TYR A 206 -22.07 22.24 -3.26
C TYR A 206 -23.51 21.69 -3.41
N ILE A 207 -23.68 20.51 -4.04
CA ILE A 207 -25.01 19.89 -4.21
C ILE A 207 -25.59 19.40 -2.86
N TYR A 208 -24.77 18.88 -1.95
CA TYR A 208 -25.25 18.44 -0.63
C TYR A 208 -25.64 19.62 0.28
N SER A 209 -24.97 20.77 0.14
CA SER A 209 -25.32 22.01 0.84
C SER A 209 -26.59 22.69 0.31
N HIS A 210 -27.02 22.41 -0.92
CA HIS A 210 -28.23 22.97 -1.53
C HIS A 210 -29.44 22.03 -1.57
N SER A 211 -29.27 20.73 -1.28
CA SER A 211 -30.38 19.75 -1.31
C SER A 211 -31.20 19.68 0.00
N TYR A 212 -30.83 20.45 1.03
CA TYR A 212 -31.65 20.62 2.23
C TYR A 212 -32.29 22.02 2.21
N PRO A 213 -33.62 22.15 2.05
CA PRO A 213 -34.26 23.44 2.19
C PRO A 213 -34.16 23.92 3.64
N ILE A 214 -33.43 25.02 3.83
CA ILE A 214 -33.48 25.82 5.05
C ILE A 214 -34.90 26.37 5.14
N ILE A 215 -35.60 25.98 6.21
CA ILE A 215 -36.90 26.57 6.57
C ILE A 215 -36.62 28.04 6.94
N PRO A 216 -37.23 29.04 6.26
CA PRO A 216 -36.97 30.43 6.61
C PRO A 216 -37.61 30.76 7.96
N SER A 217 -36.81 31.35 8.87
CA SER A 217 -37.31 31.99 10.09
C SER A 217 -37.95 33.33 9.72
N SER A 218 -39.26 33.45 9.96
CA SER A 218 -39.95 34.74 9.92
C SER A 218 -39.93 35.37 11.32
N ASP A 219 -38.81 35.99 11.68
CA ASP A 219 -38.77 36.93 12.81
C ASP A 219 -38.27 38.27 12.25
N ASN A 220 -39.20 39.19 12.02
CA ASN A 220 -38.98 40.64 12.02
C ASN A 220 -40.34 41.34 11.87
N ILE A 221 -41.05 41.51 12.99
CA ILE A 221 -41.94 42.67 13.17
C ILE A 221 -41.53 43.35 14.47
N ILE A 222 -41.07 44.57 14.26
CA ILE A 222 -40.63 45.62 15.17
C ILE A 222 -41.52 45.72 16.41
N SER A 223 -40.89 45.61 17.59
CA SER A 223 -41.45 46.02 18.87
C SER A 223 -41.37 47.55 19.00
N LEU A 224 -42.52 48.22 19.00
CA LEU A 224 -42.69 49.54 19.61
C LEU A 224 -43.33 49.33 20.98
N SER A 225 -42.55 49.47 22.04
CA SER A 225 -43.08 49.79 23.37
C SER A 225 -43.41 51.28 23.43
N PRO A 226 -44.37 51.67 24.28
CA PRO A 226 -43.95 52.49 25.40
C PRO A 226 -44.39 51.89 26.74
N ASN A 227 -43.50 52.06 27.71
CA ASN A 227 -43.74 51.95 29.16
C ASN A 227 -45.00 52.71 29.56
N ILE A 228 -45.69 52.25 30.62
CA ILE A 228 -46.05 53.09 31.77
C ILE A 228 -46.35 52.18 32.98
N THR A 229 -45.78 52.64 34.08
CA THR A 229 -45.89 52.29 35.49
C THR A 229 -47.31 52.32 36.07
N SER A 230 -47.42 51.66 37.22
CA SER A 230 -48.21 52.07 38.41
C SER A 230 -49.46 51.26 38.77
N THR A 231 -49.34 50.70 39.98
CA THR A 231 -50.30 50.73 41.10
C THR A 231 -51.71 50.18 40.89
N THR A 232 -51.94 49.10 41.63
CA THR A 232 -53.20 48.59 42.16
C THR A 232 -54.16 49.68 42.62
N ASN A 233 -55.38 49.71 42.05
CA ASN A 233 -56.55 50.17 42.78
C ASN A 233 -57.84 49.46 42.36
N LYS A 234 -58.75 49.37 43.34
CA LYS A 234 -59.89 48.46 43.47
C LYS A 234 -61.04 48.67 42.46
N LYS A 235 -61.74 47.55 42.21
CA LYS A 235 -63.17 47.38 41.90
C LYS A 235 -63.75 48.13 40.68
N LYS A 236 -64.08 47.36 39.65
CA LYS A 236 -65.46 47.25 39.11
C LYS A 236 -65.59 45.94 38.33
N LYS A 237 -66.56 45.11 38.73
CA LYS A 237 -67.00 43.93 37.96
C LYS A 237 -67.37 44.42 36.56
N LYS A 238 -66.62 43.98 35.55
CA LYS A 238 -67.08 43.94 34.17
C LYS A 238 -67.21 42.46 33.84
N MET A 239 -68.43 42.00 33.56
CA MET A 239 -68.65 40.67 32.99
C MET A 239 -67.86 40.59 31.68
N VAL A 240 -66.78 39.81 31.71
CA VAL A 240 -66.07 39.38 30.50
C VAL A 240 -66.75 38.08 30.06
N PRO A 241 -67.16 37.94 28.79
CA PRO A 241 -67.70 36.69 28.31
C PRO A 241 -66.62 35.61 28.44
N THR A 242 -66.96 34.48 29.07
CA THR A 242 -66.12 33.30 29.10
C THR A 242 -65.85 32.90 27.64
N ASN A 243 -64.64 33.16 27.15
CA ASN A 243 -64.26 32.77 25.80
C ASN A 243 -64.22 31.23 25.72
N PRO A 244 -65.14 30.57 25.01
CA PRO A 244 -65.24 29.11 24.98
C PRO A 244 -64.04 28.44 24.27
N TYR A 245 -63.17 29.23 23.66
CA TYR A 245 -62.05 28.76 22.85
C TYR A 245 -60.74 28.55 23.61
N GLY A 246 -60.67 28.87 24.91
CA GLY A 246 -59.46 28.68 25.72
C GLY A 246 -59.03 27.21 25.87
N HIS A 247 -60.00 26.31 26.12
CA HIS A 247 -59.74 24.89 26.37
C HIS A 247 -59.33 24.13 25.10
N VAL A 248 -59.89 24.51 23.94
CA VAL A 248 -59.63 23.89 22.64
C VAL A 248 -58.19 24.16 22.16
N ASN A 249 -57.64 25.33 22.49
CA ASN A 249 -56.28 25.70 22.11
C ASN A 249 -55.22 24.94 22.92
N GLU A 250 -55.52 24.62 24.18
CA GLU A 250 -54.63 23.86 25.06
C GLU A 250 -54.55 22.39 24.63
N ASP A 251 -55.69 21.77 24.31
CA ASP A 251 -55.77 20.39 23.80
C ASP A 251 -55.16 20.21 22.39
N LEU A 252 -55.27 21.22 21.52
CA LEU A 252 -54.64 21.19 20.20
C LEU A 252 -53.10 21.33 20.29
N SER A 253 -52.61 22.11 21.25
CA SER A 253 -51.19 22.31 21.49
C SER A 253 -50.52 21.04 22.06
N THR A 254 -51.17 20.33 22.98
CA THR A 254 -50.68 19.08 23.56
C THR A 254 -50.65 17.94 22.54
N VAL A 255 -51.68 17.80 21.70
CA VAL A 255 -51.73 16.83 20.59
C VAL A 255 -50.64 17.12 19.54
N ALA A 256 -50.37 18.39 19.24
CA ALA A 256 -49.31 18.79 18.31
C ALA A 256 -47.89 18.52 18.88
N ILE A 257 -47.69 18.77 20.18
CA ILE A 257 -46.43 18.47 20.90
C ILE A 257 -46.19 16.95 20.94
N ASP A 258 -47.21 16.13 21.21
CA ASP A 258 -47.09 14.67 21.22
C ASP A 258 -46.86 14.08 19.83
N ALA A 259 -47.51 14.63 18.80
CA ALA A 259 -47.27 14.24 17.41
C ALA A 259 -45.82 14.56 16.98
N ARG A 260 -45.28 15.73 17.37
CA ARG A 260 -43.87 16.12 17.13
C ARG A 260 -42.91 15.21 17.89
N ARG A 261 -43.17 14.91 19.17
CA ARG A 261 -42.35 14.03 20.01
C ARG A 261 -42.32 12.60 19.46
N LYS A 262 -43.45 12.06 19.00
CA LYS A 262 -43.56 10.73 18.37
C LYS A 262 -42.90 10.68 16.99
N ARG A 263 -42.84 11.77 16.24
CA ARG A 263 -42.10 11.88 14.95
C ARG A 263 -40.59 11.97 15.17
N ARG A 264 -40.15 12.73 16.19
CA ARG A 264 -38.75 12.85 16.60
C ARG A 264 -38.17 11.51 17.07
N ARG A 265 -38.88 10.76 17.92
CA ARG A 265 -38.48 9.40 18.33
C ARG A 265 -38.34 8.44 17.13
N ARG A 266 -39.23 8.53 16.13
CA ARG A 266 -39.18 7.67 14.93
C ARG A 266 -38.02 8.00 13.98
N CYS A 267 -37.66 9.28 13.85
CA CYS A 267 -36.46 9.71 13.12
C CYS A 267 -35.19 9.24 13.83
N LEU A 268 -35.13 9.40 15.16
CA LEU A 268 -34.02 8.90 15.97
C LEU A 268 -33.82 7.39 15.84
N MET A 269 -34.90 6.61 15.84
CA MET A 269 -34.83 5.15 15.61
C MET A 269 -34.30 4.80 14.21
N SER A 270 -34.72 5.52 13.18
CA SER A 270 -34.25 5.27 11.79
C SER A 270 -32.76 5.61 11.63
N VAL A 271 -32.34 6.74 12.20
CA VAL A 271 -30.93 7.14 12.26
C VAL A 271 -30.11 6.10 13.04
N ALA A 272 -30.62 5.59 14.16
CA ALA A 272 -29.95 4.56 14.95
C ALA A 272 -29.76 3.26 14.16
N ILE A 273 -30.75 2.83 13.37
CA ILE A 273 -30.64 1.62 12.53
C ILE A 273 -29.58 1.80 11.42
N VAL A 274 -29.59 2.93 10.71
CA VAL A 274 -28.61 3.21 9.65
C VAL A 274 -27.20 3.36 10.23
N ALA A 275 -27.06 4.10 11.34
CA ALA A 275 -25.80 4.24 12.05
C ALA A 275 -25.29 2.88 12.56
N GLY A 276 -26.18 2.03 13.08
CA GLY A 276 -25.86 0.67 13.50
C GLY A 276 -25.34 -0.20 12.35
N PHE A 277 -25.97 -0.13 11.17
CA PHE A 277 -25.52 -0.89 10.01
C PHE A 277 -24.16 -0.40 9.47
N VAL A 278 -23.95 0.91 9.38
CA VAL A 278 -22.65 1.49 9.00
C VAL A 278 -21.57 1.11 10.02
N ALA A 279 -21.88 1.17 11.32
CA ALA A 279 -20.99 0.71 12.37
C ALA A 279 -20.67 -0.79 12.23
N ALA A 280 -21.65 -1.64 11.91
CA ALA A 280 -21.45 -3.06 11.68
C ALA A 280 -20.50 -3.33 10.49
N LEU A 281 -20.62 -2.59 9.39
CA LEU A 281 -19.70 -2.69 8.26
C LEU A 281 -18.28 -2.24 8.62
N ILE A 282 -18.13 -1.16 9.40
CA ILE A 282 -16.83 -0.70 9.90
C ILE A 282 -16.22 -1.75 10.84
N ILE A 283 -17.02 -2.36 11.72
CA ILE A 283 -16.59 -3.46 12.60
C ILE A 283 -16.15 -4.67 11.76
N LEU A 284 -16.95 -5.09 10.78
CA LEU A 284 -16.60 -6.20 9.90
C LEU A 284 -15.29 -5.94 9.15
N PHE A 285 -15.12 -4.75 8.57
CA PHE A 285 -13.91 -4.39 7.83
C PHE A 285 -12.70 -4.26 8.75
N SER A 286 -12.88 -3.72 9.96
CA SER A 286 -11.81 -3.61 10.95
C SER A 286 -11.39 -4.96 11.53
N VAL A 287 -12.32 -5.91 11.72
CA VAL A 287 -12.01 -7.30 12.10
C VAL A 287 -11.25 -8.02 10.98
N THR A 288 -11.70 -7.83 9.73
CA THR A 288 -11.11 -8.51 8.56
C THR A 288 -9.72 -7.95 8.22
N ALA A 289 -9.55 -6.63 8.22
CA ALA A 289 -8.28 -5.95 7.95
C ALA A 289 -7.36 -5.84 9.17
N GLY A 290 -7.90 -5.99 10.39
CA GLY A 290 -7.18 -5.88 11.67
C GLY A 290 -6.45 -7.14 12.10
N ARG A 291 -6.59 -8.27 11.38
CA ARG A 291 -5.79 -9.46 11.66
C ARG A 291 -4.35 -9.30 11.19
N PHE A 292 -3.51 -8.78 12.09
CA PHE A 292 -2.05 -8.76 11.94
C PHE A 292 -1.49 -10.18 12.06
N ARG A 293 -1.22 -10.80 10.89
CA ARG A 293 -0.51 -12.07 10.78
C ARG A 293 0.95 -11.88 11.19
N THR A 294 1.52 -12.89 11.83
CA THR A 294 2.96 -12.88 12.15
C THR A 294 3.77 -12.97 10.84
N PRO A 295 4.73 -12.05 10.61
CA PRO A 295 5.68 -12.18 9.49
C PRO A 295 6.41 -13.51 9.54
N LYS A 296 6.90 -14.00 8.39
CA LYS A 296 7.67 -15.26 8.32
C LYS A 296 9.15 -14.94 8.15
N PHE A 297 10.00 -15.46 9.04
CA PHE A 297 11.45 -15.29 9.00
C PHE A 297 12.11 -16.63 8.63
N ARG A 298 13.05 -16.63 7.68
CA ARG A 298 13.58 -17.85 7.07
C ARG A 298 15.01 -17.66 6.57
N VAL A 299 15.78 -18.74 6.56
CA VAL A 299 16.98 -18.92 5.73
C VAL A 299 16.57 -19.16 4.28
N ARG A 300 17.31 -18.63 3.30
CA ARG A 300 17.04 -18.84 1.87
C ARG A 300 18.16 -19.58 1.16
N SER A 301 19.39 -19.17 1.41
CA SER A 301 20.61 -19.68 0.78
C SER A 301 21.81 -19.21 1.59
N ALA A 302 22.98 -19.74 1.31
CA ALA A 302 24.24 -19.22 1.80
C ALA A 302 25.31 -19.33 0.72
N THR A 303 26.27 -18.43 0.74
CA THR A 303 27.50 -18.50 -0.04
C THR A 303 28.67 -18.64 0.92
N PHE A 304 29.67 -19.43 0.57
CA PHE A 304 30.77 -19.78 1.47
C PHE A 304 32.04 -19.01 1.11
N LEU A 305 32.77 -18.60 2.14
CA LEU A 305 34.09 -17.96 2.04
C LEU A 305 35.13 -18.99 2.47
N THR A 306 35.61 -18.89 3.72
CA THR A 306 36.47 -19.88 4.35
C THR A 306 35.70 -21.20 4.52
N PHE A 307 36.27 -22.30 4.06
CA PHE A 307 35.62 -23.61 4.11
C PHE A 307 36.67 -24.69 4.42
N ASN A 308 36.98 -24.84 5.71
CA ASN A 308 37.94 -25.83 6.19
C ASN A 308 37.17 -26.96 6.88
N VAL A 309 37.31 -28.16 6.36
CA VAL A 309 36.70 -29.37 6.92
C VAL A 309 37.80 -30.41 7.03
N THR A 310 38.05 -30.87 8.25
CA THR A 310 39.06 -31.88 8.56
C THR A 310 38.35 -33.15 8.95
N ASN A 311 38.50 -34.19 8.12
CA ASN A 311 37.92 -35.50 8.38
C ASN A 311 39.01 -36.47 8.84
N SER A 312 39.45 -36.30 10.09
CA SER A 312 40.47 -37.14 10.72
C SER A 312 39.84 -38.16 11.67
N THR A 313 40.45 -39.34 11.77
CA THR A 313 40.01 -40.42 12.67
C THR A 313 40.08 -40.00 14.14
N ALA A 314 41.05 -39.16 14.50
CA ALA A 314 41.26 -38.69 15.88
C ALA A 314 40.49 -37.39 16.20
N ASN A 315 40.51 -36.42 15.28
CA ASN A 315 40.00 -35.07 15.53
C ASN A 315 39.23 -34.51 14.31
N PRO A 316 37.97 -34.94 14.07
CA PRO A 316 37.12 -34.36 13.04
C PRO A 316 36.74 -32.93 13.43
N SER A 317 36.87 -31.98 12.49
CA SER A 317 36.56 -30.57 12.76
C SER A 317 36.10 -29.81 11.52
N PHE A 318 35.44 -28.68 11.73
CA PHE A 318 35.14 -27.72 10.67
C PHE A 318 35.26 -26.29 11.17
N GLN A 319 35.69 -25.42 10.26
CA GLN A 319 35.68 -23.97 10.39
C GLN A 319 35.17 -23.39 9.08
N ILE A 320 33.96 -22.85 9.12
CA ILE A 320 33.23 -22.42 7.92
C ILE A 320 32.75 -20.99 8.13
N GLU A 321 33.11 -20.11 7.21
CA GLU A 321 32.57 -18.76 7.13
C GLU A 321 31.59 -18.70 5.96
N MET A 322 30.36 -18.29 6.26
CA MET A 322 29.30 -18.21 5.26
C MET A 322 28.53 -16.90 5.34
N ASN A 323 28.19 -16.39 4.18
CA ASN A 323 27.27 -15.28 3.98
C ASN A 323 25.87 -15.84 3.76
N THR A 324 25.04 -15.81 4.79
CA THR A 324 23.70 -16.40 4.77
C THR A 324 22.66 -15.38 4.32
N GLU A 325 21.88 -15.69 3.27
CA GLU A 325 20.74 -14.89 2.86
C GLU A 325 19.51 -15.24 3.69
N PHE A 326 19.03 -14.25 4.44
CA PHE A 326 17.80 -14.34 5.21
C PHE A 326 16.64 -13.60 4.54
N GLY A 327 15.43 -14.05 4.83
CA GLY A 327 14.20 -13.46 4.31
C GLY A 327 13.14 -13.22 5.38
N ILE A 328 12.68 -11.97 5.54
CA ILE A 328 11.52 -11.62 6.36
C ILE A 328 10.35 -11.26 5.45
N LYS A 329 9.37 -12.15 5.37
CA LYS A 329 8.14 -11.98 4.59
C LYS A 329 7.03 -11.38 5.43
N ASN A 330 6.66 -10.14 5.13
CA ASN A 330 5.51 -9.47 5.71
C ASN A 330 4.28 -9.66 4.81
N THR A 331 3.28 -10.41 5.24
CA THR A 331 2.02 -10.58 4.50
C THR A 331 0.97 -9.51 4.82
N ASN A 332 1.25 -8.64 5.78
CA ASN A 332 0.29 -7.66 6.29
C ASN A 332 0.23 -6.40 5.43
N PHE A 333 -0.88 -5.68 5.55
CA PHE A 333 -1.12 -4.40 4.90
C PHE A 333 -0.44 -3.20 5.56
N ARG A 334 0.35 -3.44 6.61
CA ARG A 334 1.13 -2.41 7.31
C ARG A 334 2.60 -2.77 7.33
N ARG A 335 3.44 -1.74 7.39
CA ARG A 335 4.89 -1.89 7.52
C ARG A 335 5.21 -2.57 8.85
N PHE A 336 6.20 -3.45 8.83
CA PHE A 336 6.68 -4.15 10.01
C PHE A 336 8.06 -3.60 10.36
N TRP A 337 8.24 -3.15 11.60
CA TRP A 337 9.51 -2.69 12.14
C TRP A 337 10.04 -3.75 13.09
N TYR A 338 11.20 -4.32 12.81
CA TYR A 338 11.82 -5.30 13.71
C TYR A 338 13.05 -4.74 14.39
N ARG A 339 13.34 -5.24 15.59
CA ARG A 339 14.56 -4.93 16.33
C ARG A 339 15.69 -5.85 15.88
N SER A 340 16.91 -5.48 16.23
CA SER A 340 18.06 -6.33 16.01
C SER A 340 17.90 -7.62 16.79
N THR A 341 18.44 -8.70 16.23
CA THR A 341 18.34 -10.05 16.82
C THR A 341 19.52 -10.88 16.35
N THR A 342 19.86 -11.91 17.12
CA THR A 342 20.87 -12.88 16.75
C THR A 342 20.20 -14.12 16.20
N VAL A 343 20.82 -14.74 15.21
CA VAL A 343 20.45 -16.06 14.69
C VAL A 343 21.52 -17.03 15.11
N ASP A 344 21.15 -18.01 15.93
CA ASP A 344 22.06 -19.03 16.43
C ASP A 344 22.02 -20.25 15.50
N PHE A 345 23.20 -20.80 15.19
CA PHE A 345 23.37 -22.00 14.38
C PHE A 345 23.85 -23.15 15.24
N TYR A 346 23.29 -24.33 14.98
CA TYR A 346 23.50 -25.55 15.73
C TYR A 346 23.87 -26.68 14.78
N TYR A 347 24.85 -27.47 15.18
CA TYR A 347 25.02 -28.82 14.69
C TYR A 347 24.37 -29.74 15.74
N ARG A 348 23.32 -30.46 15.35
CA ARG A 348 22.44 -31.18 16.29
C ARG A 348 21.90 -30.23 17.36
N GLU A 349 22.26 -30.41 18.63
CA GLU A 349 21.85 -29.51 19.73
C GLU A 349 23.03 -28.69 20.30
N GLN A 350 24.19 -28.70 19.64
CA GLN A 350 25.39 -27.96 20.06
C GLN A 350 25.51 -26.68 19.23
N LYS A 351 25.63 -25.51 19.90
CA LYS A 351 25.76 -24.21 19.22
C LYS A 351 27.15 -24.12 18.59
N VAL A 352 27.20 -23.92 17.29
CA VAL A 352 28.43 -23.88 16.49
C VAL A 352 28.73 -22.50 15.91
N GLY A 353 27.78 -21.56 15.96
CA GLY A 353 28.01 -20.20 15.52
C GLY A 353 26.77 -19.33 15.64
N ASP A 354 26.89 -18.06 15.28
CA ASP A 354 25.77 -17.13 15.20
C ASP A 354 25.98 -16.01 14.17
N GLY A 355 24.89 -15.32 13.84
CA GLY A 355 24.87 -14.20 12.92
C GLY A 355 23.99 -13.06 13.44
N PHE A 356 24.47 -11.83 13.32
CA PHE A 356 23.75 -10.65 13.79
C PHE A 356 22.86 -10.03 12.72
N VAL A 357 21.58 -9.88 13.04
CA VAL A 357 20.58 -9.25 12.17
C VAL A 357 20.27 -7.84 12.68
N TRP A 358 20.58 -6.82 11.89
CA TRP A 358 20.31 -5.42 12.23
C TRP A 358 18.81 -5.08 12.17
N ASN A 359 18.39 -4.12 13.00
CA ASN A 359 17.00 -3.65 13.05
C ASN A 359 16.58 -2.94 11.77
N GLU A 360 15.40 -3.26 11.24
CA GLU A 360 14.96 -2.59 10.01
C GLU A 360 13.44 -2.59 9.75
N ARG A 361 13.07 -2.14 8.55
CA ARG A 361 11.69 -1.97 8.09
C ARG A 361 11.39 -2.88 6.91
N VAL A 362 10.34 -3.69 7.04
CA VAL A 362 9.76 -4.47 5.94
C VAL A 362 8.52 -3.75 5.43
N LYS A 363 8.47 -3.51 4.12
CA LYS A 363 7.34 -2.84 3.47
C LYS A 363 6.07 -3.69 3.53
N VAL A 364 4.96 -3.08 3.16
CA VAL A 364 3.64 -3.72 3.10
C VAL A 364 3.65 -4.83 2.06
N ARG A 365 3.19 -6.04 2.43
CA ARG A 365 3.10 -7.21 1.52
C ARG A 365 4.40 -7.54 0.78
N ASP A 366 5.53 -7.32 1.45
CA ASP A 366 6.86 -7.43 0.87
C ASP A 366 7.70 -8.51 1.57
N THR A 367 8.76 -8.97 0.91
CA THR A 367 9.78 -9.83 1.51
C THR A 367 11.11 -9.12 1.48
N ARG A 368 11.62 -8.75 2.66
CA ARG A 368 12.97 -8.19 2.80
C ARG A 368 13.96 -9.35 2.73
N LYS A 369 14.97 -9.22 1.88
CA LYS A 369 16.11 -10.12 1.79
C LYS A 369 17.36 -9.35 2.22
N PHE A 370 18.25 -10.01 2.95
CA PHE A 370 19.51 -9.43 3.40
C PHE A 370 20.51 -10.55 3.71
N THR A 371 21.79 -10.24 3.61
CA THR A 371 22.88 -11.19 3.83
C THR A 371 23.53 -10.90 5.17
N VAL A 372 23.80 -11.95 5.95
CA VAL A 372 24.46 -11.88 7.25
C VAL A 372 25.68 -12.79 7.24
N PRO A 373 26.87 -12.28 7.59
CA PRO A 373 28.05 -13.13 7.78
C PRO A 373 27.87 -13.98 9.04
N VAL A 374 28.25 -15.26 8.95
CA VAL A 374 28.16 -16.26 10.01
C VAL A 374 29.46 -17.05 10.01
N SER A 375 30.08 -17.18 11.18
CA SER A 375 31.23 -18.07 11.39
C SER A 375 30.76 -19.29 12.18
N LEU A 376 31.00 -20.48 11.63
CA LEU A 376 30.67 -21.77 12.23
C LEU A 376 31.98 -22.48 12.62
N SER A 377 32.02 -22.99 13.85
CA SER A 377 33.16 -23.72 14.40
C SER A 377 32.69 -24.96 15.15
N SER A 378 33.40 -26.07 14.94
CA SER A 378 33.16 -27.32 15.68
C SER A 378 33.84 -27.37 17.05
N MET A 379 34.44 -26.28 17.54
CA MET A 379 35.14 -26.26 18.83
C MET A 379 34.26 -26.66 20.01
N ASN A 380 32.97 -26.34 19.95
CA ASN A 380 31.99 -26.67 21.00
C ASN A 380 31.28 -28.01 20.74
N VAL A 381 31.70 -28.77 19.72
CA VAL A 381 31.07 -30.04 19.37
C VAL A 381 31.72 -31.16 20.17
N THR A 382 30.98 -31.75 21.11
CA THR A 382 31.47 -32.84 21.98
C THR A 382 31.34 -34.22 21.33
N SER A 383 30.52 -34.31 20.28
CA SER A 383 30.10 -35.53 19.59
C SER A 383 30.99 -35.85 18.37
N SER A 384 32.24 -36.26 18.61
CA SER A 384 33.24 -36.47 17.54
C SER A 384 32.92 -37.66 16.62
N SER A 385 32.30 -38.72 17.13
CA SER A 385 31.94 -39.91 16.35
C SER A 385 30.82 -39.60 15.35
N GLU A 386 29.75 -38.90 15.77
CA GLU A 386 28.67 -38.50 14.86
C GLU A 386 29.14 -37.44 13.87
N LEU A 387 29.95 -36.47 14.32
CA LEU A 387 30.54 -35.48 13.41
C LEU A 387 31.36 -36.17 12.32
N ARG A 388 32.23 -37.12 12.68
CA ARG A 388 33.02 -37.89 11.70
C ARG A 388 32.13 -38.65 10.72
N SER A 389 31.05 -39.27 11.20
CA SER A 389 30.09 -39.98 10.35
C SER A 389 29.44 -39.04 9.32
N ASP A 390 28.98 -37.87 9.76
CA ASP A 390 28.32 -36.88 8.90
C ASP A 390 29.32 -36.25 7.91
N LEU A 391 30.57 -36.01 8.34
CA LEU A 391 31.66 -35.57 7.46
C LEU A 391 32.03 -36.63 6.40
N ASN A 392 32.10 -37.92 6.78
CA ASN A 392 32.32 -39.03 5.85
C ASN A 392 31.17 -39.19 4.84
N ALA A 393 29.93 -38.95 5.28
CA ALA A 393 28.76 -38.95 4.41
C ALA A 393 28.73 -37.73 3.47
N GLY A 394 29.60 -36.73 3.67
CA GLY A 394 29.68 -35.53 2.85
C GLY A 394 28.56 -34.52 3.10
N VAL A 395 27.79 -34.68 4.18
CA VAL A 395 26.63 -33.83 4.50
C VAL A 395 26.69 -33.42 5.97
N LEU A 396 26.76 -32.11 6.22
CA LEU A 396 26.73 -31.55 7.56
C LEU A 396 25.31 -31.00 7.87
N PRO A 397 24.49 -31.69 8.69
CA PRO A 397 23.17 -31.22 9.04
C PRO A 397 23.23 -30.05 10.02
N LEU A 398 22.62 -28.93 9.65
CA LEU A 398 22.60 -27.71 10.46
C LEU A 398 21.17 -27.31 10.81
N ARG A 399 21.00 -26.74 12.00
CA ARG A 399 19.79 -26.04 12.41
C ARG A 399 20.08 -24.58 12.71
N SER A 400 19.12 -23.70 12.45
CA SER A 400 19.18 -22.31 12.87
C SER A 400 17.94 -21.92 13.65
N ARG A 401 18.13 -21.28 14.82
CA ARG A 401 17.05 -20.79 15.67
C ARG A 401 17.20 -19.29 15.90
N SER A 402 16.08 -18.56 15.89
CA SER A 402 16.06 -17.13 16.22
C SER A 402 14.68 -16.67 16.66
N ARG A 403 14.64 -15.62 17.50
CA ARG A 403 13.42 -14.97 17.97
C ARG A 403 13.45 -13.48 17.68
N LEU A 404 12.88 -13.11 16.56
CA LEU A 404 12.82 -11.73 16.10
C LEU A 404 11.60 -10.99 16.68
N THR A 405 11.83 -9.83 17.29
CA THR A 405 10.76 -8.98 17.83
C THR A 405 10.47 -7.82 16.89
N GLY A 406 9.19 -7.53 16.66
CA GLY A 406 8.83 -6.36 15.89
C GLY A 406 7.44 -5.82 16.18
N LYS A 407 7.12 -4.71 15.51
CA LYS A 407 5.89 -3.95 15.72
C LYS A 407 5.28 -3.46 14.43
N PHE A 408 3.96 -3.36 14.43
CA PHE A 408 3.16 -2.65 13.44
C PHE A 408 2.69 -1.33 14.04
N LYS A 409 2.99 -0.21 13.38
CA LYS A 409 2.38 1.09 13.70
C LYS A 409 0.99 1.17 13.06
N ILE A 410 -0.06 1.34 13.87
CA ILE A 410 -1.45 1.44 13.40
C ILE A 410 -1.84 2.91 13.26
N LEU A 411 -1.63 3.68 14.32
CA LEU A 411 -1.82 5.14 14.36
C LEU A 411 -0.56 5.77 15.00
N VAL A 412 -0.59 7.07 15.26
CA VAL A 412 0.51 7.79 15.94
C VAL A 412 0.79 7.15 17.32
N VAL A 413 -0.27 6.82 18.06
CA VAL A 413 -0.18 6.31 19.43
C VAL A 413 -0.12 4.79 19.50
N PHE A 414 -0.95 4.07 18.74
CA PHE A 414 -1.11 2.62 18.89
C PHE A 414 -0.07 1.80 18.10
N ARG A 415 0.58 0.88 18.82
CA ARG A 415 1.58 -0.07 18.31
C ARG A 415 1.17 -1.48 18.69
N LYS A 416 1.22 -2.41 17.73
CA LYS A 416 0.99 -3.84 17.99
C LYS A 416 2.28 -4.61 17.81
N TYR A 417 2.70 -5.35 18.83
CA TYR A 417 3.93 -6.14 18.82
C TYR A 417 3.66 -7.58 18.37
N LYS A 418 4.67 -8.18 17.73
CA LYS A 418 4.69 -9.59 17.33
C LYS A 418 6.09 -10.15 17.49
N HIS A 419 6.13 -11.39 17.97
CA HIS A 419 7.31 -12.24 17.95
C HIS A 419 7.26 -13.11 16.69
N VAL A 420 8.39 -13.18 16.00
CA VAL A 420 8.59 -13.99 14.81
C VAL A 420 9.68 -14.98 15.16
N ASN A 421 9.29 -16.23 15.38
CA ASN A 421 10.25 -17.30 15.60
C ASN A 421 10.69 -17.83 14.24
N MET A 422 11.96 -18.23 14.16
CA MET A 422 12.53 -18.96 13.05
C MET A 422 13.18 -20.21 13.61
N ASP A 423 12.81 -21.35 13.06
CA ASP A 423 13.46 -22.63 13.28
C ASP A 423 13.60 -23.30 11.92
N CYS A 424 14.83 -23.39 11.43
CA CYS A 424 15.13 -23.98 10.13
C CYS A 424 16.07 -25.16 10.28
N SER A 425 15.82 -26.21 9.51
CA SER A 425 16.76 -27.31 9.25
C SER A 425 17.30 -27.18 7.82
N MET A 426 18.58 -27.43 7.64
CA MET A 426 19.25 -27.40 6.34
C MET A 426 20.42 -28.38 6.31
N ASP A 427 20.75 -28.86 5.12
CA ASP A 427 21.87 -29.77 4.90
C ASP A 427 22.97 -29.02 4.16
N LEU A 428 24.16 -28.94 4.75
CA LEU A 428 25.33 -28.42 4.05
C LEU A 428 26.04 -29.56 3.33
N VAL A 429 25.95 -29.57 2.01
CA VAL A 429 26.66 -30.55 1.18
C VAL A 429 28.11 -30.07 1.02
N ILE A 430 29.05 -30.84 1.56
CA ILE A 430 30.47 -30.47 1.68
C ILE A 430 31.13 -30.37 0.29
N ALA A 431 30.83 -31.33 -0.59
CA ALA A 431 31.42 -31.40 -1.92
C ALA A 431 31.03 -30.22 -2.82
N THR A 432 29.76 -29.81 -2.80
CA THR A 432 29.26 -28.71 -3.64
C THR A 432 29.30 -27.35 -2.96
N ARG A 433 29.54 -27.30 -1.65
CA ARG A 433 29.49 -26.08 -0.83
C ARG A 433 28.16 -25.35 -1.00
N GLU A 434 27.07 -26.09 -0.84
CA GLU A 434 25.71 -25.58 -0.98
C GLU A 434 24.82 -26.01 0.19
N LEU A 435 23.90 -25.12 0.58
CA LEU A 435 22.79 -25.50 1.45
C LEU A 435 21.66 -26.12 0.64
N ARG A 436 21.24 -27.32 1.02
CA ARG A 436 20.10 -28.05 0.46
C ARG A 436 19.06 -28.34 1.54
N ASN A 437 17.89 -28.80 1.10
CA ASN A 437 16.79 -29.23 1.97
C ASN A 437 16.38 -28.19 3.04
N ILE A 438 16.50 -26.90 2.73
CA ILE A 438 16.20 -25.82 3.66
C ILE A 438 14.70 -25.82 3.95
N SER A 439 14.34 -26.14 5.18
CA SER A 439 12.97 -26.19 5.67
C SER A 439 12.85 -25.34 6.93
N CYS A 440 11.92 -24.39 6.95
CA CYS A 440 11.71 -23.46 8.06
C CYS A 440 10.26 -23.50 8.52
N ARG A 441 10.03 -23.58 9.84
CA ARG A 441 8.69 -23.60 10.45
C ARG A 441 8.22 -22.21 10.90
#